data_AF-A0A6B0V5Z4-F1
#
_entry.id   AF-A0A6B0V5Z4-F1
#
_cell.length_a   1.000
_cell.length_b   1.000
_cell.length_c   1.000
_cell.angle_alpha   90.00
_cell.angle_beta   90.00
_cell.angle_gamma   90.00
#
_symmetry.space_group_name_H-M   'P 1'
#
loop_
_entity.id
_entity.type
_entity.pdbx_description
1 polymer ?
#
loop_
_entity_poly.entity_id
_entity_poly.type
_entity_poly.pdbx_seq_one_letter_code
_entity_poly.pdbx_strand_id
1 'polypeptide(L)'
;DSCLQANKFFSVTWELYAFFVASPKRWKYLLDSMTETGEHLVLKSLSETRWSRHAESCKAFRKNFKAFQCCLGFVSKNERENGDTRNEARSLFKNMTKLETAFMTICWIEILERFDKTIAALQKPGLDISTAVDLLSFLEGFVNSLRPLFDTGEARARMLSAIQCYQDEGKRIVSRRYPDGKSDCALQGREKFPIEGSRTFHRAPFRRAPFHRKNGRFIERCFIESLTAVSSNVLYIRSVKGALLFPDRVHFRVIH
;
A
#
# COMPACT_ATOMS: atom_id res chain seq x y z
N ASP A 1 6.31 -5.62 -13.10
CA ASP A 1 5.09 -4.80 -13.14
C ASP A 1 4.32 -4.92 -11.87
N SER A 2 3.76 -3.80 -11.40
CA SER A 2 3.07 -3.69 -10.13
C SER A 2 1.78 -4.47 -10.14
N CYS A 3 1.30 -4.68 -8.94
CA CYS A 3 -0.07 -5.00 -8.72
C CYS A 3 -1.03 -3.83 -9.02
N LEU A 4 -2.00 -4.11 -9.88
CA LEU A 4 -2.98 -3.14 -10.35
C LEU A 4 -3.75 -2.47 -9.19
N GLN A 5 -4.09 -3.24 -8.16
CA GLN A 5 -4.86 -2.73 -7.03
C GLN A 5 -4.05 -1.79 -6.13
N ALA A 6 -2.76 -2.04 -5.92
CA ALA A 6 -1.95 -1.09 -5.16
C ALA A 6 -1.65 0.18 -5.95
N ASN A 7 -1.39 0.06 -7.26
CA ASN A 7 -1.26 1.25 -8.11
C ASN A 7 -2.51 2.13 -8.01
N LYS A 8 -3.70 1.54 -8.17
CA LYS A 8 -4.97 2.26 -8.01
C LYS A 8 -5.08 2.94 -6.65
N PHE A 9 -4.74 2.25 -5.57
CA PHE A 9 -4.77 2.80 -4.22
C PHE A 9 -3.80 3.98 -4.04
N PHE A 10 -2.54 3.84 -4.46
CA PHE A 10 -1.55 4.91 -4.33
C PHE A 10 -1.84 6.08 -5.27
N SER A 11 -2.43 5.83 -6.44
CA SER A 11 -2.97 6.87 -7.31
C SER A 11 -4.06 7.68 -6.60
N VAL A 12 -5.03 7.03 -5.96
CA VAL A 12 -6.07 7.75 -5.17
C VAL A 12 -5.43 8.59 -4.05
N THR A 13 -4.47 8.02 -3.31
CA THR A 13 -3.79 8.72 -2.22
C THR A 13 -3.03 9.96 -2.73
N TRP A 14 -2.36 9.82 -3.88
CA TRP A 14 -1.64 10.90 -4.54
C TRP A 14 -2.59 11.98 -5.08
N GLU A 15 -3.64 11.58 -5.80
CA GLU A 15 -4.61 12.51 -6.38
C GLU A 15 -5.31 13.33 -5.29
N LEU A 16 -5.62 12.71 -4.14
CA LEU A 16 -6.12 13.44 -2.97
C LEU A 16 -5.13 14.49 -2.47
N TYR A 17 -3.86 14.11 -2.29
CA TYR A 17 -2.83 15.05 -1.89
C TYR A 17 -2.71 16.21 -2.88
N ALA A 18 -2.64 15.92 -4.18
CA ALA A 18 -2.54 16.91 -5.24
C ALA A 18 -3.76 17.84 -5.27
N PHE A 19 -4.97 17.29 -5.11
CA PHE A 19 -6.22 18.03 -5.06
C PHE A 19 -6.23 19.08 -3.94
N PHE A 20 -5.85 18.70 -2.72
CA PHE A 20 -5.88 19.63 -1.59
C PHE A 20 -4.73 20.64 -1.63
N VAL A 21 -3.52 20.23 -2.00
CA VAL A 21 -2.35 21.11 -2.03
C VAL A 21 -2.42 22.13 -3.15
N ALA A 22 -3.09 21.81 -4.26
CA ALA A 22 -3.25 22.73 -5.39
C ALA A 22 -4.12 23.97 -5.08
N SER A 23 -4.75 24.08 -3.91
CA SER A 23 -5.46 25.31 -3.51
C SER A 23 -5.45 25.53 -1.99
N PRO A 24 -4.96 26.69 -1.51
CA PRO A 24 -5.05 27.05 -0.10
C PRO A 24 -6.48 27.03 0.45
N LYS A 25 -7.47 27.35 -0.40
CA LYS A 25 -8.89 27.31 -0.01
C LYS A 25 -9.36 25.88 0.26
N ARG A 26 -9.04 24.95 -0.65
CA ARG A 26 -9.36 23.52 -0.49
C ARG A 26 -8.63 22.91 0.70
N TRP A 27 -7.38 23.29 0.91
CA TRP A 27 -6.61 22.90 2.09
C TRP A 27 -7.29 23.33 3.38
N LYS A 28 -7.79 24.57 3.45
CA LYS A 28 -8.51 25.07 4.61
C LYS A 28 -9.76 24.23 4.91
N TYR A 29 -10.58 23.91 3.90
CA TYR A 29 -11.75 23.03 4.09
C TYR A 29 -11.39 21.67 4.68
N LEU A 30 -10.25 21.10 4.26
CA LEU A 30 -9.76 19.85 4.80
C LEU A 30 -9.36 19.99 6.28
N LEU A 31 -8.63 21.05 6.62
CA LEU A 31 -8.22 21.31 8.01
C LEU A 31 -9.44 21.54 8.91
N ASP A 32 -10.44 22.28 8.45
CA ASP A 32 -11.68 22.50 9.19
C ASP A 32 -12.39 21.14 9.43
N SER A 33 -12.49 20.29 8.40
CA SER A 33 -13.05 18.93 8.53
C SER A 33 -12.25 18.04 9.49
N MET A 34 -10.93 18.21 9.55
CA MET A 34 -10.04 17.48 10.45
C MET A 34 -10.21 17.93 11.91
N THR A 35 -10.39 19.23 12.15
CA THR A 35 -10.64 19.78 13.50
C THR A 35 -11.91 19.22 14.12
N GLU A 36 -12.97 19.04 13.34
CA GLU A 36 -14.22 18.42 13.80
C GLU A 36 -14.03 16.97 14.24
N THR A 37 -13.10 16.25 13.60
CA THR A 37 -12.78 14.85 13.95
C THR A 37 -11.71 14.70 15.04
N GLY A 38 -11.05 15.78 15.44
CA GLY A 38 -9.99 15.77 16.47
C GLY A 38 -8.65 15.17 16.04
N GLU A 39 -8.42 14.95 14.74
CA GLU A 39 -7.18 14.36 14.22
C GLU A 39 -6.48 15.31 13.25
N HIS A 40 -5.17 15.58 13.46
CA HIS A 40 -4.39 16.54 12.66
C HIS A 40 -3.27 15.89 11.84
N LEU A 41 -3.39 14.59 11.54
CA LEU A 41 -2.38 13.87 10.76
C LEU A 41 -2.59 14.11 9.27
N VAL A 42 -1.74 14.92 8.65
CA VAL A 42 -1.96 15.38 7.27
C VAL A 42 -1.27 14.47 6.25
N LEU A 43 -1.90 14.29 5.07
CA LEU A 43 -1.28 13.58 3.94
C LEU A 43 0.06 14.23 3.55
N LYS A 44 1.11 13.40 3.49
CA LYS A 44 2.43 13.82 3.01
C LYS A 44 2.55 13.49 1.53
N SER A 45 3.31 14.32 0.81
CA SER A 45 3.75 14.04 -0.56
C SER A 45 4.41 12.66 -0.61
N LEU A 46 3.98 11.83 -1.56
CA LEU A 46 4.62 10.56 -1.85
C LEU A 46 5.97 10.84 -2.53
N SER A 47 7.06 10.31 -1.97
CA SER A 47 8.37 10.37 -2.62
C SER A 47 8.77 8.97 -3.04
N GLU A 48 9.22 8.81 -4.29
CA GLU A 48 9.62 7.52 -4.85
C GLU A 48 10.69 6.77 -4.04
N THR A 49 11.48 7.49 -3.23
CA THR A 49 12.67 6.96 -2.55
C THR A 49 12.50 6.64 -1.06
N ARG A 50 11.34 6.93 -0.43
CA ARG A 50 11.20 6.77 1.03
C ARG A 50 9.87 6.15 1.42
N TRP A 51 9.87 4.85 1.69
CA TRP A 51 8.72 4.09 2.20
C TRP A 51 8.18 4.63 3.51
N SER A 52 9.02 5.25 4.35
CA SER A 52 8.58 5.97 5.55
C SER A 52 7.54 7.05 5.21
N ARG A 53 7.65 7.73 4.06
CA ARG A 53 6.61 8.68 3.60
C ARG A 53 5.32 7.99 3.15
N HIS A 54 5.42 6.82 2.55
CA HIS A 54 4.23 6.02 2.21
C HIS A 54 3.51 5.54 3.48
N ALA A 55 4.25 5.05 4.47
CA ALA A 55 3.71 4.65 5.77
C ALA A 55 2.98 5.81 6.46
N GLU A 56 3.63 6.98 6.54
CA GLU A 56 3.06 8.18 7.11
C GLU A 56 1.82 8.67 6.35
N SER A 57 1.85 8.59 5.01
CA SER A 57 0.72 8.96 4.15
C SER A 57 -0.47 8.02 4.31
N CYS A 58 -0.24 6.70 4.31
CA CYS A 58 -1.28 5.71 4.57
C CYS A 58 -1.90 5.90 5.96
N LYS A 59 -1.06 6.12 6.98
CA LYS A 59 -1.51 6.39 8.35
C LYS A 59 -2.39 7.63 8.42
N ALA A 60 -1.96 8.74 7.83
CA ALA A 60 -2.75 9.97 7.73
C ALA A 60 -4.07 9.75 6.97
N PHE A 61 -4.02 8.99 5.88
CA PHE A 61 -5.19 8.68 5.06
C PHE A 61 -6.27 7.91 5.84
N ARG A 62 -5.88 6.88 6.58
CA ARG A 62 -6.82 6.05 7.36
C ARG A 62 -7.43 6.74 8.55
N LYS A 63 -6.62 7.56 9.22
CA LYS A 63 -7.05 8.36 10.36
C LYS A 63 -8.12 9.35 9.95
N ASN A 64 -7.81 10.15 8.94
CA ASN A 64 -8.71 11.20 8.47
C ASN A 64 -9.66 10.74 7.35
N PHE A 65 -9.93 9.44 7.25
CA PHE A 65 -10.71 8.87 6.15
C PHE A 65 -12.09 9.53 6.04
N LYS A 66 -12.77 9.73 7.18
CA LYS A 66 -14.06 10.43 7.24
C LYS A 66 -13.94 11.92 6.92
N ALA A 67 -12.91 12.60 7.42
CA ALA A 67 -12.69 14.01 7.13
C ALA A 67 -12.49 14.27 5.62
N PHE A 68 -11.74 13.41 4.94
CA PHE A 68 -11.62 13.45 3.48
C PHE A 68 -12.98 13.24 2.79
N GLN A 69 -13.77 12.26 3.22
CA GLN A 69 -15.11 12.02 2.67
C GLN A 69 -16.03 13.24 2.86
N CYS A 70 -16.10 13.81 4.05
CA CYS A 70 -16.90 14.99 4.35
C CYS A 70 -16.46 16.19 3.51
N CYS A 71 -15.16 16.48 3.47
CA CYS A 71 -14.61 17.60 2.72
C CYS A 71 -14.86 17.45 1.21
N LEU A 72 -14.61 16.28 0.62
CA LEU A 72 -14.87 16.05 -0.80
C LEU A 72 -16.37 16.12 -1.11
N GLY A 73 -17.21 15.60 -0.22
CA GLY A 73 -18.66 15.70 -0.32
C GLY A 73 -19.13 17.16 -0.34
N PHE A 74 -18.58 17.99 0.55
CA PHE A 74 -18.84 19.42 0.59
C PHE A 74 -18.38 20.13 -0.70
N VAL A 75 -17.12 19.94 -1.10
CA VAL A 75 -16.55 20.58 -2.30
C VAL A 75 -17.32 20.17 -3.57
N SER A 76 -17.76 18.92 -3.67
CA SER A 76 -18.52 18.42 -4.84
C SER A 76 -19.91 19.08 -5.03
N LYS A 77 -20.45 19.69 -3.98
CA LYS A 77 -21.77 20.36 -3.95
C LYS A 77 -21.68 21.88 -3.84
N ASN A 78 -20.49 22.43 -3.60
CA ASN A 78 -20.30 23.85 -3.38
C ASN A 78 -20.40 24.63 -4.70
N GLU A 79 -21.45 25.42 -4.87
CA GLU A 79 -21.69 26.22 -6.09
C GLU A 79 -20.65 27.31 -6.34
N ARG A 80 -19.86 27.67 -5.32
CA ARG A 80 -18.77 28.64 -5.43
C ARG A 80 -17.49 28.04 -6.04
N GLU A 81 -17.45 26.73 -6.26
CA GLU A 81 -16.35 26.06 -6.94
C GLU A 81 -16.64 25.91 -8.43
N ASN A 82 -15.59 25.95 -9.25
CA ASN A 82 -15.73 25.72 -10.68
C ASN A 82 -16.19 24.28 -10.99
N GLY A 83 -16.76 24.08 -12.18
CA GLY A 83 -17.30 22.78 -12.61
C GLY A 83 -16.28 21.64 -12.50
N ASP A 84 -15.05 21.90 -12.90
CA ASP A 84 -13.96 20.91 -12.89
C ASP A 84 -13.60 20.47 -11.47
N THR A 85 -13.45 21.40 -10.54
CA THR A 85 -13.14 21.10 -9.12
C THR A 85 -14.26 20.29 -8.49
N ARG A 86 -15.52 20.61 -8.79
CA ARG A 86 -16.67 19.84 -8.27
C ARG A 86 -16.68 18.42 -8.82
N ASN A 87 -16.39 18.25 -10.10
CA ASN A 87 -16.35 16.94 -10.75
C ASN A 87 -15.15 16.10 -10.29
N GLU A 88 -13.99 16.72 -10.13
CA GLU A 88 -12.78 16.09 -9.59
C GLU A 88 -13.03 15.64 -8.14
N ALA A 89 -13.60 16.50 -7.29
CA ALA A 89 -13.97 16.14 -5.92
C ALA A 89 -14.95 14.94 -5.88
N ARG A 90 -15.95 14.94 -6.77
CA ARG A 90 -16.92 13.84 -6.88
C ARG A 90 -16.27 12.53 -7.32
N SER A 91 -15.33 12.60 -8.26
CA SER A 91 -14.56 11.45 -8.73
C SER A 91 -13.70 10.86 -7.60
N LEU A 92 -12.97 11.72 -6.89
CA LEU A 92 -12.14 11.33 -5.75
C LEU A 92 -12.97 10.72 -4.63
N PHE A 93 -14.10 11.34 -4.28
CA PHE A 93 -15.04 10.80 -3.30
C PHE A 93 -15.51 9.39 -3.69
N LYS A 94 -15.90 9.20 -4.95
CA LYS A 94 -16.33 7.90 -5.46
C LYS A 94 -15.20 6.87 -5.44
N ASN A 95 -13.97 7.26 -5.77
CA ASN A 95 -12.81 6.37 -5.74
C ASN A 95 -12.41 5.96 -4.32
N MET A 96 -12.49 6.90 -3.38
CA MET A 96 -12.21 6.66 -1.97
C MET A 96 -13.23 5.74 -1.31
N THR A 97 -14.52 5.86 -1.66
CA THR A 97 -15.62 5.12 -1.03
C THR A 97 -15.77 3.67 -1.50
N LYS A 98 -14.99 3.24 -2.50
CA LYS A 98 -14.94 1.85 -2.99
C LYS A 98 -14.45 0.90 -1.89
N LEU A 99 -15.02 -0.30 -1.85
CA LEU A 99 -14.61 -1.36 -0.93
C LEU A 99 -13.13 -1.71 -1.14
N GLU A 100 -12.66 -1.77 -2.38
CA GLU A 100 -11.26 -2.08 -2.70
C GLU A 100 -10.30 -1.03 -2.13
N THR A 101 -10.66 0.26 -2.21
CA THR A 101 -9.81 1.33 -1.66
C THR A 101 -9.75 1.25 -0.14
N ALA A 102 -10.89 0.99 0.51
CA ALA A 102 -10.95 0.79 1.97
C ALA A 102 -10.13 -0.44 2.41
N PHE A 103 -10.26 -1.55 1.69
CA PHE A 103 -9.48 -2.77 1.94
C PHE A 103 -7.99 -2.52 1.78
N MET A 104 -7.58 -1.91 0.66
CA MET A 104 -6.18 -1.59 0.41
C MET A 104 -5.61 -0.65 1.47
N THR A 105 -6.43 0.28 2.00
CA THR A 105 -6.04 1.14 3.13
C THR A 105 -5.67 0.33 4.37
N ILE A 106 -6.51 -0.65 4.74
CA ILE A 106 -6.27 -1.51 5.90
C ILE A 106 -5.03 -2.37 5.67
N CYS A 107 -4.94 -3.05 4.54
CA CYS A 107 -3.81 -3.91 4.23
C CYS A 107 -2.49 -3.15 4.24
N TRP A 108 -2.41 -2.00 3.56
CA TRP A 108 -1.17 -1.24 3.51
C TRP A 108 -0.75 -0.70 4.87
N ILE A 109 -1.67 -0.33 5.76
CA ILE A 109 -1.29 0.13 7.09
C ILE A 109 -0.71 -0.98 7.94
N GLU A 110 -1.38 -2.13 7.99
CA GLU A 110 -0.91 -3.27 8.77
C GLU A 110 0.49 -3.71 8.29
N ILE A 111 0.68 -3.76 6.98
CA ILE A 111 1.98 -4.07 6.37
C ILE A 111 3.00 -3.01 6.75
N LEU A 112 2.76 -1.75 6.37
CA LEU A 112 3.74 -0.68 6.50
C LEU A 112 4.15 -0.45 7.96
N GLU A 113 3.21 -0.48 8.90
CA GLU A 113 3.53 -0.31 10.32
C GLU A 113 4.37 -1.46 10.88
N ARG A 114 4.06 -2.71 10.52
CA ARG A 114 4.82 -3.88 10.99
C ARG A 114 6.25 -3.85 10.47
N PHE A 115 6.37 -3.47 9.21
CA PHE A 115 7.63 -3.35 8.51
C PHE A 115 8.48 -2.18 9.06
N ASP A 116 7.89 -1.00 9.27
CA ASP A 116 8.55 0.17 9.85
C ASP A 116 9.07 -0.10 11.27
N LYS A 117 8.26 -0.73 12.13
CA LYS A 117 8.68 -1.18 13.47
C LYS A 117 9.85 -2.15 13.43
N THR A 118 9.84 -3.08 12.47
CA THR A 118 10.92 -4.07 12.34
C THR A 118 12.21 -3.41 11.86
N ILE A 119 12.13 -2.49 10.89
CA ILE A 119 13.28 -1.70 10.44
C ILE A 119 13.85 -0.89 11.61
N ALA A 120 13.01 -0.15 12.32
CA ALA A 120 13.43 0.67 13.44
C ALA A 120 14.12 -0.17 14.53
N ALA A 121 13.64 -1.39 14.78
CA ALA A 121 14.28 -2.32 15.71
C ALA A 121 15.65 -2.82 15.19
N LEU A 122 15.74 -3.18 13.90
CA LEU A 122 16.99 -3.62 13.26
C LEU A 122 18.07 -2.52 13.21
N GLN A 123 17.66 -1.25 13.24
CA GLN A 123 18.57 -0.10 13.22
C GLN A 123 19.06 0.32 14.61
N LYS A 124 18.61 -0.32 15.70
CA LYS A 124 19.04 0.02 17.05
C LYS A 124 20.54 -0.31 17.25
N PRO A 125 21.34 0.63 17.79
CA PRO A 125 22.73 0.36 18.09
C PRO A 125 22.82 -0.72 19.19
N GLY A 126 23.79 -1.62 19.07
CA GLY A 126 23.99 -2.71 20.03
C GLY A 126 22.98 -3.86 19.92
N LEU A 127 22.23 -3.95 18.80
CA LEU A 127 21.37 -5.10 18.54
C LEU A 127 22.19 -6.37 18.35
N ASP A 128 21.85 -7.42 19.09
CA ASP A 128 22.49 -8.73 18.94
C ASP A 128 21.97 -9.48 17.70
N ILE A 129 22.83 -10.33 17.13
CA ILE A 129 22.54 -11.04 15.88
C ILE A 129 21.36 -12.01 16.05
N SER A 130 21.22 -12.64 17.23
CA SER A 130 20.09 -13.53 17.54
C SER A 130 18.74 -12.80 17.46
N THR A 131 18.62 -11.65 18.13
CA THR A 131 17.42 -10.81 18.10
C THR A 131 17.15 -10.30 16.69
N ALA A 132 18.18 -9.96 15.91
CA ALA A 132 18.00 -9.58 14.51
C ALA A 132 17.40 -10.72 13.67
N VAL A 133 17.86 -11.96 13.88
CA VAL A 133 17.32 -13.16 13.22
C VAL A 133 15.87 -13.41 13.64
N ASP A 134 15.55 -13.26 14.93
CA ASP A 134 14.20 -13.43 15.45
C ASP A 134 13.24 -12.38 14.87
N LEU A 135 13.63 -11.12 14.83
CA LEU A 135 12.85 -10.04 14.22
C LEU A 135 12.50 -10.33 12.74
N LEU A 136 13.47 -10.84 11.98
CA LEU A 136 13.25 -11.24 10.59
C LEU A 136 12.32 -12.46 10.48
N SER A 137 12.47 -13.45 11.37
CA SER A 137 11.58 -14.61 11.40
C SER A 137 10.15 -14.24 11.83
N PHE A 138 9.98 -13.30 12.74
CA PHE A 138 8.66 -12.75 13.08
C PHE A 138 8.03 -11.97 11.92
N LEU A 139 8.83 -11.24 11.15
CA LEU A 139 8.35 -10.54 9.95
C LEU A 139 7.95 -11.53 8.85
N GLU A 140 8.72 -12.59 8.65
CA GLU A 140 8.38 -13.68 7.73
C GLU A 140 7.06 -14.37 8.14
N GLY A 141 6.91 -14.70 9.42
CA GLY A 141 5.65 -15.24 9.96
C GLY A 141 4.46 -14.31 9.73
N PHE A 142 4.65 -13.01 9.94
CA PHE A 142 3.63 -12.01 9.63
C PHE A 142 3.24 -12.00 8.15
N VAL A 143 4.21 -11.99 7.23
CA VAL A 143 3.93 -12.02 5.78
C VAL A 143 3.12 -13.26 5.40
N ASN A 144 3.46 -14.41 5.96
CA ASN A 144 2.71 -15.66 5.72
C ASN A 144 1.27 -15.59 6.28
N SER A 145 1.06 -14.82 7.36
CA SER A 145 -0.27 -14.56 7.94
C SER A 145 -1.13 -13.54 7.18
N LEU A 146 -0.61 -12.87 6.14
CA LEU A 146 -1.40 -11.89 5.37
C LEU A 146 -2.52 -12.52 4.52
N ARG A 147 -2.38 -13.80 4.12
CA ARG A 147 -3.44 -14.50 3.36
C ARG A 147 -4.76 -14.65 4.14
N PRO A 148 -4.76 -15.20 5.38
CA PRO A 148 -5.97 -15.27 6.19
C PRO A 148 -6.46 -13.90 6.69
N LEU A 149 -5.66 -12.84 6.57
CA LEU A 149 -6.09 -11.47 6.88
C LEU A 149 -7.21 -11.00 5.94
N PHE A 150 -7.46 -11.67 4.80
CA PHE A 150 -8.47 -11.25 3.84
C PHE A 150 -9.85 -11.06 4.48
N ASP A 151 -10.35 -12.06 5.22
CA ASP A 151 -11.70 -12.00 5.79
C ASP A 151 -11.81 -10.92 6.87
N THR A 152 -10.79 -10.82 7.73
CA THR A 152 -10.75 -9.81 8.80
C THR A 152 -10.58 -8.40 8.21
N GLY A 153 -9.74 -8.27 7.18
CA GLY A 153 -9.49 -7.04 6.46
C GLY A 153 -10.72 -6.57 5.69
N GLU A 154 -11.45 -7.50 5.05
CA GLU A 154 -12.70 -7.21 4.35
C GLU A 154 -13.79 -6.75 5.32
N ALA A 155 -13.94 -7.42 6.47
CA ALA A 155 -14.88 -6.99 7.52
C ALA A 155 -14.57 -5.55 8.01
N ARG A 156 -13.29 -5.25 8.27
CA ARG A 156 -12.85 -3.89 8.63
C ARG A 156 -13.05 -2.90 7.48
N ALA A 157 -12.88 -3.32 6.23
CA ALA A 157 -13.04 -2.47 5.05
C ALA A 157 -14.50 -2.06 4.87
N ARG A 158 -15.43 -2.98 5.07
CA ARG A 158 -16.88 -2.73 5.05
C ARG A 158 -17.31 -1.69 6.09
N MET A 159 -16.61 -1.59 7.24
CA MET A 159 -16.86 -0.54 8.24
C MET A 159 -16.37 0.85 7.79
N LEU A 160 -15.44 0.93 6.84
CA LEU A 160 -14.87 2.18 6.32
C LEU A 160 -15.53 2.63 5.00
N SER A 161 -15.87 1.68 4.12
CA SER A 161 -16.43 1.98 2.81
C SER A 161 -17.91 2.32 2.92
N ALA A 162 -18.34 3.30 2.13
CA ALA A 162 -19.77 3.54 1.94
C ALA A 162 -20.36 2.50 0.95
N ILE A 163 -19.54 2.02 0.01
CA ILE A 163 -19.92 1.00 -0.97
C ILE A 163 -19.49 -0.37 -0.43
N GLN A 164 -20.44 -1.30 -0.35
CA GLN A 164 -20.25 -2.64 0.23
C GLN A 164 -19.96 -3.73 -0.81
N CYS A 165 -20.14 -3.43 -2.09
CA CYS A 165 -19.94 -4.34 -3.22
C CYS A 165 -18.62 -4.05 -3.94
N TYR A 166 -18.05 -5.07 -4.56
CA TYR A 166 -16.86 -4.90 -5.40
C TYR A 166 -17.23 -4.24 -6.74
N GLN A 167 -16.26 -3.53 -7.33
CA GLN A 167 -16.44 -2.77 -8.56
C GLN A 167 -16.88 -3.62 -9.75
N ASP A 168 -16.48 -4.89 -9.80
CA ASP A 168 -16.77 -5.79 -10.92
C ASP A 168 -17.91 -6.77 -10.65
N GLU A 169 -18.52 -6.69 -9.47
CA GLU A 169 -19.68 -7.48 -9.09
C GLU A 169 -20.89 -7.09 -9.96
N GLY A 170 -21.52 -8.09 -10.60
CA GLY A 170 -22.67 -7.88 -11.48
C GLY A 170 -22.34 -7.30 -12.86
N LYS A 171 -21.05 -7.12 -13.20
CA LYS A 171 -20.66 -6.69 -14.56
C LYS A 171 -20.61 -7.87 -15.52
N ARG A 172 -20.75 -7.62 -16.83
CA ARG A 172 -20.60 -8.68 -17.84
C ARG A 172 -19.16 -9.23 -17.82
N ILE A 173 -19.03 -10.55 -17.68
CA ILE A 173 -17.76 -11.25 -17.85
C ILE A 173 -17.59 -11.60 -19.34
N VAL A 174 -16.47 -11.21 -19.92
CA VAL A 174 -16.08 -11.65 -21.26
C VAL A 174 -15.05 -12.77 -21.08
N SER A 175 -15.49 -14.01 -21.21
CA SER A 175 -14.58 -15.17 -21.20
C SER A 175 -13.99 -15.36 -22.59
N ARG A 176 -12.67 -15.52 -22.67
CA ARG A 176 -12.04 -16.04 -23.89
C ARG A 176 -12.25 -17.55 -23.93
N ARG A 177 -12.52 -18.07 -25.12
CA ARG A 177 -12.49 -19.51 -25.40
C ARG A 177 -11.18 -19.81 -26.11
N TYR A 178 -10.45 -20.79 -25.59
CA TYR A 178 -9.21 -21.23 -26.20
C TYR A 178 -9.48 -22.36 -27.20
N PRO A 179 -8.56 -22.58 -28.17
CA PRO A 179 -8.72 -23.63 -29.18
C PRO A 179 -8.83 -25.05 -28.60
N ASP A 180 -8.35 -25.26 -27.36
CA ASP A 180 -8.42 -26.53 -26.63
C ASP A 180 -9.79 -26.76 -25.93
N GLY A 181 -10.77 -25.89 -26.19
CA GLY A 181 -12.10 -25.95 -25.59
C GLY A 181 -12.16 -25.47 -24.14
N LYS A 182 -11.03 -25.06 -23.55
CA LYS A 182 -11.03 -24.47 -22.21
C LYS A 182 -11.48 -23.02 -22.26
N SER A 183 -12.10 -22.58 -21.18
CA SER A 183 -12.46 -21.18 -20.94
C SER A 183 -11.76 -20.67 -19.68
N ASP A 184 -11.50 -19.38 -19.62
CA ASP A 184 -11.02 -18.75 -18.39
C ASP A 184 -12.02 -18.95 -17.24
N CYS A 185 -11.53 -19.06 -16.01
CA CYS A 185 -12.39 -19.01 -14.82
C CYS A 185 -13.01 -17.61 -14.71
N ALA A 186 -14.33 -17.54 -14.85
CA ALA A 186 -15.12 -16.32 -14.80
C ALA A 186 -15.36 -15.87 -13.34
N LEU A 187 -14.31 -15.40 -12.66
CA LEU A 187 -14.39 -14.93 -11.27
C LEU A 187 -14.73 -13.42 -11.22
N GLN A 188 -15.51 -13.02 -10.21
CA GLN A 188 -15.86 -11.63 -9.92
C GLN A 188 -15.87 -11.34 -8.42
N GLY A 189 -15.84 -10.04 -8.08
CA GLY A 189 -16.02 -9.54 -6.74
C GLY A 189 -15.11 -10.22 -5.72
N ARG A 190 -15.71 -10.77 -4.66
CA ARG A 190 -15.00 -11.40 -3.55
C ARG A 190 -14.16 -12.61 -3.95
N GLU A 191 -14.52 -13.32 -5.01
CA GLU A 191 -13.75 -14.51 -5.46
C GLU A 191 -12.51 -14.11 -6.27
N LYS A 192 -12.60 -12.99 -6.99
CA LYS A 192 -11.55 -12.52 -7.89
C LYS A 192 -10.56 -11.58 -7.20
N PHE A 193 -11.08 -10.67 -6.39
CA PHE A 193 -10.29 -9.62 -5.74
C PHE A 193 -9.12 -10.15 -4.89
N PRO A 194 -9.26 -11.19 -4.04
CA PRO A 194 -8.12 -11.77 -3.31
C PRO A 194 -7.14 -12.51 -4.23
N ILE A 195 -7.56 -13.03 -5.38
CA ILE A 195 -6.66 -13.71 -6.32
C ILE A 195 -5.84 -12.68 -7.10
N GLU A 196 -6.48 -11.62 -7.59
CA GLU A 196 -5.77 -10.44 -8.09
C GLU A 196 -4.88 -9.87 -7.00
N GLY A 197 -5.39 -9.74 -5.79
CA GLY A 197 -4.74 -9.32 -4.54
C GLY A 197 -3.62 -10.25 -4.04
N SER A 198 -3.56 -11.50 -4.46
CA SER A 198 -2.48 -12.43 -4.11
C SER A 198 -1.38 -12.39 -5.17
N ARG A 199 -1.76 -12.28 -6.45
CA ARG A 199 -0.84 -11.86 -7.52
C ARG A 199 -0.26 -10.47 -7.24
N THR A 200 -1.00 -9.66 -6.48
CA THR A 200 -0.63 -8.30 -6.07
C THR A 200 0.57 -8.30 -5.13
N PHE A 201 0.66 -9.33 -4.28
CA PHE A 201 1.84 -9.55 -3.47
C PHE A 201 2.97 -10.17 -4.25
N HIS A 202 2.71 -10.91 -5.34
CA HIS A 202 3.68 -11.63 -6.20
C HIS A 202 4.30 -10.85 -7.37
N ARG A 203 3.87 -9.61 -7.66
CA ARG A 203 4.48 -8.79 -8.72
C ARG A 203 4.47 -7.31 -8.32
N ALA A 204 5.44 -6.89 -7.51
CA ALA A 204 5.59 -5.48 -7.10
C ALA A 204 6.57 -4.70 -8.00
N PRO A 205 6.41 -3.36 -8.19
CA PRO A 205 7.05 -2.59 -9.26
C PRO A 205 8.20 -1.67 -8.83
N PHE A 206 9.42 -2.13 -8.61
CA PHE A 206 10.46 -1.12 -8.31
C PHE A 206 11.69 -1.32 -9.19
N ARG A 207 11.82 -0.42 -10.19
CA ARG A 207 12.98 -0.33 -11.09
C ARG A 207 14.24 -0.23 -10.23
N ARG A 208 15.24 -1.04 -10.55
CA ARG A 208 16.56 -1.04 -9.92
C ARG A 208 17.17 0.38 -10.04
N ALA A 209 17.29 1.10 -8.93
CA ALA A 209 18.09 2.32 -8.89
C ALA A 209 19.59 1.94 -8.84
N PRO A 210 20.51 2.67 -9.51
CA PRO A 210 21.95 2.39 -9.46
C PRO A 210 22.50 2.43 -8.03
N PHE A 211 23.50 1.60 -7.78
CA PHE A 211 24.18 1.47 -6.49
C PHE A 211 25.01 2.73 -6.19
N HIS A 212 24.55 3.58 -5.26
CA HIS A 212 25.41 4.61 -4.67
C HIS A 212 25.43 4.53 -3.15
N ARG A 213 26.63 4.27 -2.65
CA ARG A 213 26.99 3.96 -1.27
C ARG A 213 27.14 5.27 -0.48
N LYS A 214 26.04 5.81 0.05
CA LYS A 214 26.10 6.83 1.13
C LYS A 214 24.98 6.61 2.15
N ASN A 215 25.39 6.29 3.38
CA ASN A 215 24.71 6.39 4.68
C ASN A 215 23.25 5.91 4.78
N GLY A 216 23.02 4.79 5.50
CA GLY A 216 21.69 4.33 5.93
C GLY A 216 20.79 3.68 4.85
N ARG A 217 21.11 3.86 3.56
CA ARG A 217 20.30 3.39 2.41
C ARG A 217 20.28 1.89 2.15
N PHE A 218 21.01 1.09 2.93
CA PHE A 218 21.10 -0.37 2.71
C PHE A 218 19.82 -1.07 3.18
N ILE A 219 19.31 -0.71 4.36
CA ILE A 219 18.14 -1.36 4.96
C ILE A 219 16.85 -0.99 4.21
N GLU A 220 16.68 0.29 3.81
CA GLU A 220 15.54 0.74 2.99
C GLU A 220 15.55 0.12 1.57
N ARG A 221 16.74 -0.17 1.02
CA ARG A 221 16.84 -0.85 -0.29
C ARG A 221 16.62 -2.36 -0.17
N CYS A 222 17.17 -3.02 0.85
CA CYS A 222 16.84 -4.40 1.18
C CYS A 222 15.34 -4.55 1.47
N PHE A 223 14.67 -3.52 1.96
CA PHE A 223 13.22 -3.48 2.16
C PHE A 223 12.42 -3.39 0.86
N ILE A 224 12.82 -2.52 -0.07
CA ILE A 224 12.28 -2.46 -1.44
C ILE A 224 12.48 -3.82 -2.13
N GLU A 225 13.68 -4.37 -2.02
CA GLU A 225 14.06 -5.68 -2.58
C GLU A 225 13.33 -6.83 -1.88
N SER A 226 13.12 -6.74 -0.57
CA SER A 226 12.37 -7.72 0.24
C SER A 226 10.88 -7.67 -0.03
N LEU A 227 10.27 -6.53 -0.34
CA LEU A 227 8.86 -6.47 -0.77
C LEU A 227 8.69 -6.93 -2.23
N THR A 228 9.67 -6.68 -3.10
CA THR A 228 9.74 -7.39 -4.40
C THR A 228 10.02 -8.90 -4.26
N ALA A 229 10.61 -9.34 -3.13
CA ALA A 229 10.85 -10.76 -2.82
C ALA A 229 9.74 -11.43 -1.98
N VAL A 230 8.94 -10.68 -1.22
CA VAL A 230 7.59 -11.08 -0.78
C VAL A 230 6.73 -11.31 -2.03
N SER A 231 7.09 -10.61 -3.12
CA SER A 231 6.63 -10.87 -4.47
C SER A 231 7.21 -12.09 -5.17
N SER A 232 8.24 -12.73 -4.65
CA SER A 232 8.83 -13.91 -5.26
C SER A 232 9.36 -14.80 -4.15
N ASN A 233 8.45 -15.50 -3.44
CA ASN A 233 8.69 -16.58 -2.47
C ASN A 233 10.03 -16.59 -1.71
N VAL A 234 10.00 -16.45 -0.37
CA VAL A 234 10.78 -17.12 0.73
C VAL A 234 12.32 -17.29 0.63
N LEU A 235 12.92 -17.32 -0.55
CA LEU A 235 14.34 -17.54 -0.82
C LEU A 235 15.23 -16.35 -0.44
N TYR A 236 14.74 -15.11 -0.51
CA TYR A 236 15.55 -13.94 -0.19
C TYR A 236 15.72 -13.71 1.32
N ILE A 237 14.67 -13.97 2.13
CA ILE A 237 14.79 -13.94 3.60
C ILE A 237 15.76 -15.03 4.07
N ARG A 238 15.73 -16.22 3.43
CA ARG A 238 16.76 -17.26 3.62
C ARG A 238 18.15 -16.82 3.19
N SER A 239 18.30 -16.03 2.13
CA SER A 239 19.58 -15.50 1.67
C SER A 239 20.17 -14.44 2.61
N VAL A 240 19.35 -13.54 3.14
CA VAL A 240 19.77 -12.55 4.16
C VAL A 240 20.08 -13.23 5.50
N LYS A 241 19.25 -14.19 5.91
CA LYS A 241 19.51 -15.04 7.09
C LYS A 241 20.78 -15.88 6.90
N GLY A 242 21.06 -16.37 5.69
CA GLY A 242 22.30 -17.07 5.34
C GLY A 242 23.54 -16.18 5.33
N ALA A 243 23.43 -14.94 4.85
CA ALA A 243 24.52 -13.96 4.87
C ALA A 243 24.83 -13.44 6.29
N LEU A 244 23.84 -13.40 7.19
CA LEU A 244 24.02 -13.04 8.59
C LEU A 244 24.54 -14.20 9.46
N LEU A 245 24.19 -15.44 9.13
CA LEU A 245 24.63 -16.64 9.88
C LEU A 245 25.98 -17.20 9.39
N PHE A 246 26.42 -16.87 8.17
CA PHE A 246 27.69 -17.34 7.60
C PHE A 246 28.42 -16.22 6.83
N PRO A 247 29.06 -15.26 7.53
CA PRO A 247 29.77 -14.15 6.90
C PRO A 247 30.93 -14.61 6.00
N ASP A 248 31.55 -15.76 6.29
CA ASP A 248 32.75 -16.26 5.59
C ASP A 248 32.48 -17.09 4.32
N ARG A 249 31.21 -17.34 3.95
CA ARG A 249 30.86 -18.16 2.77
C ARG A 249 30.39 -17.37 1.55
N VAL A 250 30.34 -16.03 1.62
CA VAL A 250 30.02 -15.20 0.45
C VAL A 250 31.32 -14.80 -0.25
N HIS A 251 31.84 -15.68 -1.09
CA HIS A 251 32.88 -15.30 -2.05
C HIS A 251 32.28 -14.34 -3.09
N PHE A 252 32.38 -13.03 -2.83
CA PHE A 252 32.23 -12.02 -3.85
C PHE A 252 33.38 -12.17 -4.85
N ARG A 253 33.08 -12.65 -6.06
CA ARG A 253 33.99 -12.45 -7.21
C ARG A 253 34.04 -10.95 -7.48
N VAL A 254 35.13 -10.32 -7.05
CA VAL A 254 35.56 -9.01 -7.49
C VAL A 254 35.93 -9.15 -8.97
N ILE A 255 35.13 -8.56 -9.85
CA ILE A 255 35.57 -8.29 -11.22
C ILE A 255 36.08 -6.85 -11.18
N HIS A 256 37.38 -6.70 -11.45
CA HIS A 256 38.09 -5.44 -11.58
C HIS A 256 37.51 -4.54 -12.67
#